data_AF-A0A6I1MPC2-F1
#
_entry.id   AF-A0A6I1MPC2-F1
#
_cell.length_a   1.000
_cell.length_b   1.000
_cell.length_c   1.000
_cell.angle_alpha   90.00
_cell.angle_beta   90.00
_cell.angle_gamma   90.00
#
_symmetry.space_group_name_H-M   'P 1'
#
loop_
_entity.id
_entity.type
_entity.pdbx_description
1 polymer ?
#
loop_
_entity_poly.entity_id
_entity_poly.type
_entity_poly.pdbx_seq_one_letter_code
_entity_poly.pdbx_strand_id
1 'polypeptide(L)'
;MNKRLKATIAVLTCALCIGLTTPKKAFAWDSKESAMELDTHKLISLQALEIIKNDMGNDKAIMDNLKIIEENAFNYRKGTVDPDWGNVGKERDYQLYQDHFFDPDTMKNFTSSKTYLLSEIKDNAESQSRSYFSRAVANWKDGNYSEASYLLGKCLHYIEDLNQPHHALNWIATETPAHCKFEQFMEARKEKFTISTMGEDKAEFEMMMDKPAVDFVSHQCFKYAKKAKTLKPLVSIYNSNEDWEEAGKIGMENAQKCSATIVYRFLQEVSHTKNVKLTAPIGNVHAIISVEDEKSAGTDDYIYFGLVLKDGRKIEFNCDLPGNDFERGTTGGYQFSVDDENIKPQDISKVYLRKARSANAAGDVKFKSLEVYMQGQRIAKEEMHKWLSGNATYEVNCNIK
;
A
#
# COMPACT_ATOMS: atom_id res chain seq x y z
N MET A 1 -34.59 53.33 -11.43
CA MET A 1 -35.98 52.89 -11.65
C MET A 1 -35.98 51.54 -12.37
N ASN A 2 -36.36 50.47 -11.67
CA ASN A 2 -37.15 49.29 -12.13
C ASN A 2 -36.84 48.70 -13.55
N LYS A 3 -36.56 47.40 -13.79
CA LYS A 3 -37.16 46.13 -13.30
C LYS A 3 -36.18 44.99 -13.68
N ARG A 4 -35.72 44.12 -12.77
CA ARG A 4 -36.26 42.77 -12.48
C ARG A 4 -36.64 41.92 -13.71
N LEU A 5 -35.76 40.98 -14.06
CA LEU A 5 -36.05 39.68 -14.69
C LEU A 5 -34.97 38.70 -14.19
N LYS A 6 -35.11 38.06 -13.02
CA LYS A 6 -35.72 36.73 -12.80
C LYS A 6 -35.35 35.71 -13.88
N ALA A 7 -34.16 35.10 -13.74
CA ALA A 7 -33.92 33.73 -14.16
C ALA A 7 -33.72 32.89 -12.89
N THR A 8 -34.81 32.35 -12.38
CA THR A 8 -34.81 31.37 -11.31
C THR A 8 -34.35 30.05 -11.92
N ILE A 9 -33.06 29.73 -11.82
CA ILE A 9 -32.63 28.34 -11.97
C ILE A 9 -33.12 27.64 -10.70
N ALA A 10 -34.14 26.81 -10.86
CA ALA A 10 -34.58 25.88 -9.83
C ALA A 10 -33.44 24.89 -9.59
N VAL A 11 -32.54 25.23 -8.67
CA VAL A 11 -31.73 24.24 -7.97
C VAL A 11 -32.74 23.47 -7.13
N LEU A 12 -33.22 22.36 -7.69
CA LEU A 12 -33.88 21.33 -6.91
C LEU A 12 -32.84 20.86 -5.89
N THR A 13 -32.96 21.42 -4.69
CA THR A 13 -32.55 20.81 -3.43
C THR A 13 -33.23 19.45 -3.34
N CYS A 14 -32.70 18.46 -4.04
CA CYS A 14 -32.59 17.15 -3.44
C CYS A 14 -31.60 17.35 -2.30
N ALA A 15 -32.17 17.62 -1.12
CA ALA A 15 -31.54 17.31 0.14
C ALA A 15 -30.95 15.92 -0.01
N LEU A 16 -29.63 15.86 -0.24
CA LEU A 16 -28.83 14.70 0.08
C LEU A 16 -28.95 14.56 1.59
N CYS A 17 -30.03 13.92 2.02
CA CYS A 17 -29.99 13.03 3.16
C CYS A 17 -28.98 11.93 2.81
N ILE A 18 -27.68 12.27 2.81
CA ILE A 18 -26.67 11.29 3.22
C ILE A 18 -26.86 11.22 4.73
N GLY A 19 -27.90 10.48 5.12
CA GLY A 19 -27.85 9.80 6.39
C GLY A 19 -26.54 9.03 6.42
N LEU A 20 -25.89 9.07 7.57
CA LEU A 20 -24.82 8.20 8.01
C LEU A 20 -25.22 6.74 7.77
N THR A 21 -25.14 6.27 6.53
CA THR A 21 -25.08 4.86 6.22
C THR A 21 -23.61 4.53 6.32
N THR A 22 -23.29 3.66 7.27
CA THR A 22 -22.03 2.94 7.36
C THR A 22 -21.44 2.72 5.96
N PRO A 23 -20.15 3.00 5.72
CA PRO A 23 -19.55 2.67 4.43
C PRO A 23 -19.84 1.19 4.17
N LYS A 24 -20.54 0.91 3.07
CA LYS A 24 -20.72 -0.47 2.61
C LYS A 24 -19.31 -0.99 2.37
N LYS A 25 -18.93 -2.00 3.17
CA LYS A 25 -17.61 -2.61 3.19
C LYS A 25 -17.18 -2.89 1.76
N ALA A 26 -16.02 -2.35 1.37
CA ALA A 26 -15.29 -2.92 0.26
C ALA A 26 -14.86 -4.31 0.78
N PHE A 27 -15.39 -5.33 0.13
CA PHE A 27 -14.74 -6.62 0.17
C PHE A 27 -13.73 -6.49 -0.97
N ALA A 28 -12.47 -6.78 -0.70
CA ALA A 28 -11.49 -7.08 -1.72
C ALA A 28 -11.16 -8.55 -1.42
N TRP A 29 -11.32 -9.47 -2.38
CA TRP A 29 -11.24 -10.92 -2.13
C TRP A 29 -11.74 -11.32 -0.72
N ASP A 30 -13.04 -11.12 -0.45
CA ASP A 30 -13.71 -11.15 0.87
C ASP A 30 -12.79 -11.44 2.09
N SER A 31 -12.55 -10.41 2.90
CA SER A 31 -11.75 -10.51 4.11
C SER A 31 -12.61 -10.54 5.37
N LYS A 32 -12.12 -11.23 6.40
CA LYS A 32 -12.73 -11.29 7.74
C LYS A 32 -11.77 -10.68 8.75
N GLU A 33 -12.29 -9.77 9.56
CA GLU A 33 -11.53 -8.99 10.56
C GLU A 33 -10.65 -9.86 11.47
N SER A 34 -11.13 -11.06 11.83
CA SER A 34 -10.36 -11.99 12.65
C SER A 34 -9.17 -12.57 11.86
N ALA A 35 -7.95 -12.34 12.35
CA ALA A 35 -6.74 -12.99 11.84
C ALA A 35 -6.77 -14.53 11.97
N MET A 36 -7.68 -15.07 12.78
CA MET A 36 -7.82 -16.52 13.02
C MET A 36 -8.84 -17.19 12.10
N GLU A 37 -9.78 -16.44 11.53
CA GLU A 37 -10.83 -17.01 10.69
C GLU A 37 -10.40 -16.97 9.22
N LEU A 38 -10.07 -18.13 8.64
CA LEU A 38 -9.57 -18.23 7.27
C LEU A 38 -10.55 -17.60 6.27
N ASP A 39 -10.01 -16.72 5.43
CA ASP A 39 -10.68 -16.03 4.33
C ASP A 39 -9.79 -16.12 3.08
N THR A 40 -10.18 -15.44 2.00
CA THR A 40 -9.48 -15.57 0.73
C THR A 40 -8.07 -14.97 0.77
N HIS A 41 -7.90 -13.76 1.30
CA HIS A 41 -6.58 -13.15 1.50
C HIS A 41 -5.62 -14.03 2.30
N LYS A 42 -6.06 -14.49 3.48
CA LYS A 42 -5.24 -15.35 4.35
C LYS A 42 -4.92 -16.68 3.69
N LEU A 43 -5.86 -17.27 2.93
CA LEU A 43 -5.59 -18.50 2.18
C LEU A 43 -4.49 -18.28 1.14
N ILE A 44 -4.59 -17.24 0.30
CA ILE A 44 -3.59 -16.95 -0.74
C ILE A 44 -2.21 -16.74 -0.11
N SER A 45 -2.14 -15.90 0.92
CA SER A 45 -0.91 -15.59 1.63
C SER A 45 -0.28 -16.81 2.33
N LEU A 46 -1.07 -17.75 2.85
CA LEU A 46 -0.57 -19.02 3.42
C LEU A 46 -0.11 -19.99 2.32
N GLN A 47 -0.84 -20.08 1.20
CA GLN A 47 -0.43 -20.89 0.06
C GLN A 47 0.88 -20.40 -0.56
N ALA A 48 1.16 -19.10 -0.53
CA ALA A 48 2.46 -18.56 -0.94
C ALA A 48 3.63 -19.19 -0.15
N LEU A 49 3.48 -19.37 1.17
CA LEU A 49 4.48 -20.05 2.01
C LEU A 49 4.63 -21.53 1.63
N GLU A 50 3.51 -22.21 1.36
CA GLU A 50 3.48 -23.61 0.95
C GLU A 50 4.16 -23.84 -0.40
N ILE A 51 3.88 -22.99 -1.39
CA ILE A 51 4.53 -23.01 -2.71
C ILE A 51 6.04 -22.89 -2.57
N ILE A 52 6.53 -21.96 -1.73
CA ILE A 52 7.96 -21.77 -1.52
C ILE A 52 8.61 -23.00 -0.87
N LYS A 53 7.95 -23.64 0.11
CA LYS A 53 8.47 -24.89 0.71
C LYS A 53 8.63 -25.98 -0.32
N ASN A 54 7.63 -26.16 -1.18
CA ASN A 54 7.62 -27.21 -2.18
C ASN A 54 8.60 -26.94 -3.33
N ASP A 55 8.79 -25.68 -3.71
CA ASP A 55 9.59 -25.33 -4.87
C ASP A 55 11.04 -24.95 -4.55
N MET A 56 11.29 -24.35 -3.37
CA MET A 56 12.56 -23.76 -2.98
C MET A 56 13.14 -24.35 -1.67
N GLY A 57 12.60 -25.47 -1.19
CA GLY A 57 12.94 -26.08 0.11
C GLY A 57 14.40 -26.50 0.31
N ASN A 58 15.23 -26.46 -0.73
CA ASN A 58 16.65 -26.80 -0.65
C ASN A 58 17.55 -25.64 -0.15
N ASP A 59 17.07 -24.39 -0.17
CA ASP A 59 17.83 -23.26 0.34
C ASP A 59 17.61 -23.08 1.85
N LYS A 60 18.60 -23.48 2.63
CA LYS A 60 18.54 -23.43 4.10
C LYS A 60 18.31 -22.01 4.64
N ALA A 61 18.95 -20.99 4.08
CA ALA A 61 18.85 -19.63 4.60
C ALA A 61 17.44 -19.07 4.37
N ILE A 62 16.85 -19.38 3.21
CA ILE A 62 15.46 -19.05 2.89
C ILE A 62 14.52 -19.81 3.82
N MET A 63 14.72 -21.11 4.03
CA MET A 63 13.85 -21.91 4.90
C MET A 63 13.90 -21.49 6.37
N ASP A 64 15.08 -21.12 6.89
CA ASP A 64 15.22 -20.62 8.26
C ASP A 64 14.41 -19.32 8.46
N ASN A 65 14.45 -18.38 7.51
CA ASN A 65 13.63 -17.16 7.56
C ASN A 65 12.14 -17.42 7.30
N LEU A 66 11.79 -18.35 6.40
CA LEU A 66 10.40 -18.73 6.16
C LEU A 66 9.76 -19.29 7.44
N LYS A 67 10.50 -20.11 8.20
CA LYS A 67 10.03 -20.64 9.48
C LYS A 67 9.72 -19.53 10.48
N ILE A 68 10.49 -18.45 10.50
CA ILE A 68 10.21 -17.28 11.35
C ILE A 68 8.91 -16.59 10.95
N ILE A 69 8.57 -16.54 9.65
CA ILE A 69 7.26 -16.05 9.18
C ILE A 69 6.15 -16.97 9.72
N GLU A 70 6.32 -18.28 9.64
CA GLU A 70 5.36 -19.26 10.17
C GLU A 70 5.18 -19.14 11.68
N GLU A 71 6.25 -18.90 12.44
CA GLU A 71 6.21 -18.61 13.89
C GLU A 71 5.45 -17.30 14.19
N ASN A 72 5.44 -16.36 13.25
CA ASN A 72 4.70 -15.08 13.30
C ASN A 72 3.40 -15.11 12.48
N ALA A 73 2.84 -16.28 12.18
CA ALA A 73 1.69 -16.44 11.30
C ALA A 73 0.43 -15.66 11.74
N PHE A 74 0.28 -15.37 13.04
CA PHE A 74 -0.80 -14.50 13.51
C PHE A 74 -0.67 -13.08 12.93
N ASN A 75 0.51 -12.46 13.06
CA ASN A 75 0.76 -11.10 12.58
C ASN A 75 0.77 -11.05 11.06
N TYR A 76 1.35 -12.06 10.41
CA TYR A 76 1.29 -12.21 8.96
C TYR A 76 -0.15 -12.20 8.44
N ARG A 77 -1.04 -13.03 9.00
CA ARG A 77 -2.47 -13.06 8.66
C ARG A 77 -3.23 -11.80 9.07
N LYS A 78 -2.84 -11.15 10.17
CA LYS A 78 -3.43 -9.87 10.56
C LYS A 78 -3.12 -8.78 9.53
N GLY A 79 -1.89 -8.79 9.00
CA GLY A 79 -1.47 -7.87 7.95
C GLY A 79 -2.32 -7.97 6.69
N THR A 80 -2.78 -9.17 6.33
CA THR A 80 -3.56 -9.36 5.10
C THR A 80 -5.01 -8.88 5.18
N VAL A 81 -5.48 -8.42 6.36
CA VAL A 81 -6.88 -8.00 6.57
C VAL A 81 -7.01 -6.58 7.13
N ASP A 82 -6.00 -6.08 7.81
CA ASP A 82 -6.01 -4.75 8.40
C ASP A 82 -6.18 -3.60 7.38
N PRO A 83 -5.73 -3.70 6.11
CA PRO A 83 -6.09 -2.69 5.10
C PRO A 83 -7.61 -2.50 4.91
N ASP A 84 -8.39 -3.58 5.01
CA ASP A 84 -9.86 -3.56 4.88
C ASP A 84 -10.59 -3.17 6.18
N TRP A 85 -10.07 -3.62 7.33
CA TRP A 85 -10.77 -3.57 8.62
C TRP A 85 -10.18 -2.59 9.63
N GLY A 86 -8.97 -2.13 9.39
CA GLY A 86 -8.19 -1.30 10.28
C GLY A 86 -8.75 0.10 10.51
N ASN A 87 -8.30 0.77 11.57
CA ASN A 87 -8.61 2.18 11.76
C ASN A 87 -7.78 3.03 10.78
N VAL A 88 -8.44 4.02 10.19
CA VAL A 88 -7.79 5.01 9.34
C VAL A 88 -6.74 5.76 10.16
N GLY A 89 -5.56 5.96 9.59
CA GLY A 89 -4.42 6.61 10.23
C GLY A 89 -3.67 5.70 11.22
N LYS A 90 -4.00 4.41 11.33
CA LYS A 90 -3.23 3.46 12.17
C LYS A 90 -2.90 2.20 11.37
N GLU A 91 -3.94 1.48 10.99
CA GLU A 91 -3.83 0.21 10.31
C GLU A 91 -4.10 0.33 8.80
N ARG A 92 -4.74 1.42 8.35
CA ARG A 92 -4.93 1.74 6.92
C ARG A 92 -4.84 3.24 6.68
N ASP A 93 -4.60 3.62 5.43
CA ASP A 93 -4.30 5.01 5.07
C ASP A 93 -5.55 5.78 4.63
N TYR A 94 -6.54 5.13 3.98
CA TYR A 94 -7.68 5.82 3.39
C TYR A 94 -9.04 5.23 3.76
N GLN A 95 -10.07 6.09 3.78
CA GLN A 95 -11.43 5.70 4.18
C GLN A 95 -12.21 4.95 3.08
N LEU A 96 -11.96 5.26 1.80
CA LEU A 96 -12.73 4.69 0.67
C LEU A 96 -11.90 3.68 -0.12
N TYR A 97 -10.81 3.15 0.45
CA TYR A 97 -10.03 2.06 -0.11
C TYR A 97 -9.47 2.36 -1.50
N GLN A 98 -9.21 3.62 -1.82
CA GLN A 98 -8.79 4.01 -3.17
C GLN A 98 -7.41 3.44 -3.52
N ASP A 99 -6.60 3.26 -2.49
CA ASP A 99 -5.30 2.62 -2.53
C ASP A 99 -5.35 1.10 -2.75
N HIS A 100 -6.53 0.47 -2.76
CA HIS A 100 -6.71 -0.94 -3.10
C HIS A 100 -6.82 -1.19 -4.62
N PHE A 101 -6.96 -0.12 -5.40
CA PHE A 101 -7.20 -0.22 -6.83
C PHE A 101 -5.97 0.18 -7.62
N PHE A 102 -5.77 -0.44 -8.77
CA PHE A 102 -4.66 -0.13 -9.65
C PHE A 102 -4.95 -0.55 -11.09
N ASP A 103 -5.20 0.42 -11.97
CA ASP A 103 -5.29 0.15 -13.40
C ASP A 103 -3.87 0.13 -14.01
N PRO A 104 -3.39 -1.01 -14.53
CA PRO A 104 -2.03 -1.17 -15.05
C PRO A 104 -1.75 -0.44 -16.37
N ASP A 105 -2.78 0.07 -17.06
CA ASP A 105 -2.62 0.84 -18.30
C ASP A 105 -2.45 2.35 -18.01
N THR A 106 -3.12 2.84 -16.96
CA THR A 106 -3.02 4.26 -16.56
C THR A 106 -2.06 4.48 -15.40
N MET A 107 -1.71 3.42 -14.67
CA MET A 107 -0.91 3.41 -13.45
C MET A 107 -1.58 4.16 -12.28
N LYS A 108 -2.91 4.18 -12.25
CA LYS A 108 -3.71 4.98 -11.32
C LYS A 108 -4.89 4.20 -10.74
N ASN A 109 -5.34 4.61 -9.56
CA ASN A 109 -6.60 4.13 -8.99
C ASN A 109 -7.81 4.89 -9.58
N PHE A 110 -9.03 4.55 -9.12
CA PHE A 110 -10.27 5.07 -9.67
C PHE A 110 -10.51 6.57 -9.40
N THR A 111 -9.86 7.18 -8.41
CA THR A 111 -10.01 8.62 -8.09
C THR A 111 -9.43 9.54 -9.14
N SER A 112 -8.54 9.01 -9.97
CA SER A 112 -7.97 9.73 -11.10
C SER A 112 -8.89 9.81 -12.31
N SER A 113 -10.07 9.18 -12.25
CA SER A 113 -11.10 9.31 -13.28
C SER A 113 -11.69 10.72 -13.30
N LYS A 114 -11.98 11.25 -14.49
CA LYS A 114 -12.67 12.53 -14.67
C LYS A 114 -14.06 12.59 -14.01
N THR A 115 -14.64 11.43 -13.72
CA THR A 115 -15.95 11.32 -13.09
C THR A 115 -15.87 11.35 -11.55
N TYR A 116 -14.68 11.24 -10.98
CA TYR A 116 -14.49 11.38 -9.54
C TYR A 116 -14.50 12.86 -9.16
N LEU A 117 -15.38 13.24 -8.24
CA LEU A 117 -15.67 14.65 -7.91
C LEU A 117 -14.85 15.19 -6.73
N LEU A 118 -13.98 14.36 -6.13
CA LEU A 118 -13.09 14.75 -5.03
C LEU A 118 -11.63 14.80 -5.51
N SER A 119 -10.71 15.17 -4.62
CA SER A 119 -9.28 15.22 -4.90
C SER A 119 -8.72 13.85 -5.28
N GLU A 120 -7.81 13.83 -6.26
CA GLU A 120 -7.07 12.63 -6.68
C GLU A 120 -6.20 12.12 -5.53
N ILE A 121 -6.32 10.83 -5.22
CA ILE A 121 -5.37 10.10 -4.36
C ILE A 121 -4.36 9.45 -5.29
N LYS A 122 -3.07 9.64 -5.01
CA LYS A 122 -1.99 9.08 -5.83
C LYS A 122 -1.63 7.66 -5.44
N ASP A 123 -1.85 7.30 -4.18
CA ASP A 123 -1.59 5.94 -3.71
C ASP A 123 -2.55 4.94 -4.31
N ASN A 124 -2.02 3.77 -4.62
CA ASN A 124 -2.70 2.69 -5.32
C ASN A 124 -2.07 1.37 -4.85
N ALA A 125 -2.64 0.25 -5.29
CA ALA A 125 -2.21 -1.05 -4.78
C ALA A 125 -0.71 -1.30 -5.04
N GLU A 126 -0.18 -0.84 -6.18
CA GLU A 126 1.24 -0.97 -6.50
C GLU A 126 2.13 -0.15 -5.55
N SER A 127 1.77 1.11 -5.28
CA SER A 127 2.58 1.97 -4.41
C SER A 127 2.57 1.48 -2.96
N GLN A 128 1.43 1.00 -2.50
CA GLN A 128 1.27 0.37 -1.19
C GLN A 128 2.09 -0.91 -1.09
N SER A 129 2.03 -1.81 -2.09
CA SER A 129 2.86 -3.02 -2.13
C SER A 129 4.35 -2.70 -2.01
N ARG A 130 4.86 -1.72 -2.76
CA ARG A 130 6.27 -1.27 -2.62
C ARG A 130 6.58 -0.74 -1.23
N SER A 131 5.69 0.10 -0.68
CA SER A 131 5.87 0.72 0.64
C SER A 131 5.97 -0.34 1.73
N TYR A 132 4.98 -1.23 1.82
CA TYR A 132 4.90 -2.27 2.82
C TYR A 132 6.02 -3.31 2.66
N PHE A 133 6.39 -3.68 1.43
CA PHE A 133 7.54 -4.55 1.18
C PHE A 133 8.83 -3.96 1.76
N SER A 134 9.11 -2.69 1.47
CA SER A 134 10.31 -1.99 1.92
C SER A 134 10.40 -1.93 3.45
N ARG A 135 9.26 -1.63 4.10
CA ARG A 135 9.14 -1.56 5.55
C ARG A 135 9.27 -2.93 6.20
N ALA A 136 8.74 -3.98 5.58
CA ALA A 136 8.89 -5.36 6.05
C ALA A 136 10.36 -5.76 6.05
N VAL A 137 11.09 -5.52 4.94
CA VAL A 137 12.53 -5.83 4.85
C VAL A 137 13.33 -5.08 5.90
N ALA A 138 13.05 -3.79 6.11
CA ALA A 138 13.74 -2.98 7.11
C ALA A 138 13.46 -3.45 8.55
N ASN A 139 12.21 -3.77 8.90
CA ASN A 139 11.87 -4.30 10.21
C ASN A 139 12.48 -5.68 10.46
N TRP A 140 12.55 -6.53 9.43
CA TRP A 140 13.19 -7.84 9.57
C TRP A 140 14.68 -7.70 9.85
N LYS A 141 15.36 -6.79 9.16
CA LYS A 141 16.79 -6.48 9.37
C LYS A 141 17.07 -5.85 10.74
N ASP A 142 16.07 -5.21 11.35
CA ASP A 142 16.12 -4.72 12.74
C ASP A 142 15.85 -5.83 13.78
N GLY A 143 15.52 -7.06 13.35
CA GLY A 143 15.11 -8.16 14.22
C GLY A 143 13.67 -8.07 14.72
N ASN A 144 12.87 -7.14 14.20
CA ASN A 144 11.46 -6.98 14.53
C ASN A 144 10.59 -7.88 13.64
N TYR A 145 10.71 -9.19 13.81
CA TYR A 145 10.05 -10.20 12.96
C TYR A 145 8.52 -10.17 13.02
N SER A 146 7.96 -9.78 14.17
CA SER A 146 6.52 -9.63 14.36
C SER A 146 5.96 -8.54 13.43
N GLU A 147 6.53 -7.34 13.49
CA GLU A 147 6.12 -6.22 12.65
C GLU A 147 6.47 -6.45 11.18
N ALA A 148 7.64 -7.04 10.90
CA ALA A 148 8.02 -7.37 9.55
C ALA A 148 7.04 -8.35 8.89
N SER A 149 6.58 -9.36 9.63
CA SER A 149 5.57 -10.31 9.15
C SER A 149 4.22 -9.64 8.95
N TYR A 150 3.81 -8.75 9.86
CA TYR A 150 2.60 -7.94 9.71
C TYR A 150 2.65 -7.07 8.45
N LEU A 151 3.74 -6.33 8.24
CA LEU A 151 3.93 -5.48 7.05
C LEU A 151 4.01 -6.30 5.76
N LEU A 152 4.62 -7.49 5.79
CA LEU A 152 4.62 -8.39 4.65
C LEU A 152 3.19 -8.85 4.31
N GLY A 153 2.38 -9.18 5.31
CA GLY A 153 0.95 -9.47 5.13
C GLY A 153 0.20 -8.30 4.48
N LYS A 154 0.46 -7.05 4.92
CA LYS A 154 -0.11 -5.85 4.28
C LYS A 154 0.33 -5.71 2.83
N CYS A 155 1.61 -5.97 2.54
CA CYS A 155 2.11 -5.95 1.16
C CYS A 155 1.32 -6.94 0.28
N LEU A 156 1.10 -8.17 0.77
CA LEU A 156 0.40 -9.21 0.04
C LEU A 156 -1.08 -8.90 -0.14
N HIS A 157 -1.74 -8.25 0.82
CA HIS A 157 -3.12 -7.78 0.64
C HIS A 157 -3.27 -6.96 -0.66
N TYR A 158 -2.44 -5.94 -0.84
CA TYR A 158 -2.49 -5.11 -2.06
C TYR A 158 -2.05 -5.86 -3.33
N ILE A 159 -1.14 -6.84 -3.21
CA ILE A 159 -0.78 -7.74 -4.33
C ILE A 159 -1.97 -8.61 -4.73
N GLU A 160 -2.73 -9.10 -3.77
CA GLU A 160 -3.91 -9.93 -3.98
C GLU A 160 -5.03 -9.10 -4.61
N ASP A 161 -5.25 -7.87 -4.14
CA ASP A 161 -6.22 -6.93 -4.71
C ASP A 161 -5.96 -6.62 -6.18
N LEU A 162 -4.72 -6.30 -6.57
CA LEU A 162 -4.43 -6.04 -7.98
C LEU A 162 -4.57 -7.30 -8.87
N ASN A 163 -4.61 -8.50 -8.29
CA ASN A 163 -4.96 -9.73 -9.00
C ASN A 163 -6.49 -9.94 -9.11
N GLN A 164 -7.29 -9.16 -8.39
CA GLN A 164 -8.74 -9.11 -8.48
C GLN A 164 -9.15 -8.29 -9.72
N PRO A 165 -9.96 -8.84 -10.65
CA PRO A 165 -10.33 -8.16 -11.89
C PRO A 165 -10.96 -6.77 -11.73
N HIS A 166 -11.94 -6.60 -10.84
CA HIS A 166 -12.60 -5.32 -10.53
C HIS A 166 -11.61 -4.27 -10.00
N HIS A 167 -10.64 -4.65 -9.18
CA HIS A 167 -9.61 -3.74 -8.67
C HIS A 167 -8.67 -3.28 -9.78
N ALA A 168 -8.24 -4.20 -10.65
CA ALA A 168 -7.45 -3.90 -11.84
C ALA A 168 -8.22 -3.10 -12.92
N LEU A 169 -9.55 -3.10 -12.85
CA LEU A 169 -10.46 -2.38 -13.73
C LEU A 169 -10.92 -1.03 -13.17
N ASN A 170 -10.53 -0.66 -11.94
CA ASN A 170 -11.07 0.49 -11.22
C ASN A 170 -12.61 0.46 -11.07
N TRP A 171 -13.21 -0.73 -11.03
CA TRP A 171 -14.66 -0.92 -10.89
C TRP A 171 -15.05 -1.00 -9.42
N ILE A 172 -15.47 0.13 -8.85
CA ILE A 172 -15.80 0.20 -7.42
C ILE A 172 -17.15 -0.45 -7.08
N ALA A 173 -17.29 -0.94 -5.85
CA ALA A 173 -18.49 -1.61 -5.36
C ALA A 173 -19.78 -0.78 -5.45
N THR A 174 -19.68 0.56 -5.41
CA THR A 174 -20.83 1.46 -5.55
C THR A 174 -21.27 1.64 -7.00
N GLU A 175 -20.39 1.41 -7.97
CA GLU A 175 -20.69 1.49 -9.40
C GLU A 175 -21.29 0.19 -9.94
N THR A 176 -20.88 -0.96 -9.40
CA THR A 176 -21.38 -2.26 -9.83
C THR A 176 -21.62 -3.23 -8.66
N PRO A 177 -22.83 -3.81 -8.54
CA PRO A 177 -23.07 -4.90 -7.61
C PRO A 177 -22.24 -6.17 -7.89
N ALA A 178 -21.60 -6.27 -9.07
CA ALA A 178 -20.76 -7.41 -9.43
C ALA A 178 -19.56 -7.56 -8.50
N HIS A 179 -18.94 -6.45 -8.08
CA HIS A 179 -17.71 -6.44 -7.30
C HIS A 179 -17.83 -7.30 -6.03
N CYS A 180 -18.66 -6.88 -5.07
CA CYS A 180 -18.81 -7.60 -3.81
C CYS A 180 -19.40 -9.00 -3.99
N LYS A 181 -20.28 -9.20 -4.99
CA LYS A 181 -20.90 -10.51 -5.23
C LYS A 181 -19.90 -11.52 -5.78
N PHE A 182 -19.01 -11.08 -6.67
CA PHE A 182 -17.96 -11.93 -7.23
C PHE A 182 -17.02 -12.40 -6.13
N GLU A 183 -16.65 -11.52 -5.22
CA GLU A 183 -15.77 -11.87 -4.09
C GLU A 183 -16.43 -12.81 -3.10
N GLN A 184 -17.68 -12.57 -2.73
CA GLN A 184 -18.44 -13.50 -1.89
C GLN A 184 -18.60 -14.87 -2.58
N PHE A 185 -18.78 -14.87 -3.90
CA PHE A 185 -18.85 -16.10 -4.69
C PHE A 185 -17.51 -16.86 -4.67
N MET A 186 -16.39 -16.14 -4.70
CA MET A 186 -15.03 -16.68 -4.58
C MET A 186 -14.69 -17.17 -3.17
N GLU A 187 -15.04 -16.40 -2.14
CA GLU A 187 -14.82 -16.75 -0.73
C GLU A 187 -15.46 -18.08 -0.34
N ALA A 188 -16.65 -18.36 -0.88
CA ALA A 188 -17.34 -19.63 -0.68
C ALA A 188 -16.67 -20.82 -1.41
N ARG A 189 -15.73 -20.57 -2.32
CA ARG A 189 -15.09 -21.58 -3.20
C ARG A 189 -13.57 -21.59 -3.14
N LYS A 190 -12.94 -20.69 -2.39
CA LYS A 190 -11.49 -20.42 -2.38
C LYS A 190 -10.61 -21.67 -2.27
N GLU A 191 -11.03 -22.66 -1.47
CA GLU A 191 -10.28 -23.91 -1.26
C GLU A 191 -10.11 -24.72 -2.56
N LYS A 192 -11.08 -24.64 -3.49
CA LYS A 192 -11.05 -25.33 -4.79
C LYS A 192 -9.91 -24.87 -5.70
N PHE A 193 -9.44 -23.65 -5.52
CA PHE A 193 -8.47 -23.01 -6.40
C PHE A 193 -7.06 -22.94 -5.80
N THR A 194 -6.83 -23.66 -4.70
CA THR A 194 -5.50 -23.71 -4.08
C THR A 194 -4.50 -24.43 -4.97
N ILE A 195 -3.30 -23.88 -5.05
CA ILE A 195 -2.14 -24.49 -5.70
C ILE A 195 -0.99 -24.61 -4.70
N SER A 196 -0.11 -25.59 -4.89
CA SER A 196 1.01 -25.87 -3.99
C SER A 196 2.38 -25.76 -4.66
N THR A 197 2.43 -25.35 -5.92
CA THR A 197 3.66 -25.14 -6.70
C THR A 197 3.44 -24.08 -7.79
N MET A 198 4.51 -23.38 -8.18
CA MET A 198 4.56 -22.53 -9.38
C MET A 198 4.47 -23.36 -10.67
N GLY A 199 4.80 -24.66 -10.63
CA GLY A 199 4.81 -25.53 -11.80
C GLY A 199 5.84 -25.08 -12.84
N GLU A 200 5.40 -24.75 -14.05
CA GLU A 200 6.26 -24.26 -15.13
C GLU A 200 6.77 -22.83 -14.90
N ASP A 201 6.14 -22.06 -14.00
CA ASP A 201 6.48 -20.66 -13.73
C ASP A 201 7.61 -20.49 -12.69
N LYS A 202 8.31 -21.56 -12.29
CA LYS A 202 9.39 -21.49 -11.27
C LYS A 202 10.50 -20.50 -11.60
N ALA A 203 10.76 -20.24 -12.88
CA ALA A 203 11.74 -19.24 -13.31
C ALA A 203 11.42 -17.81 -12.81
N GLU A 204 10.16 -17.54 -12.42
CA GLU A 204 9.77 -16.24 -11.86
C GLU A 204 10.46 -15.93 -10.52
N PHE A 205 10.84 -16.95 -9.73
CA PHE A 205 11.54 -16.75 -8.45
C PHE A 205 12.91 -16.08 -8.60
N GLU A 206 13.58 -16.28 -9.74
CA GLU A 206 14.94 -15.79 -9.97
C GLU A 206 14.98 -14.53 -10.85
N MET A 207 13.81 -13.97 -11.19
CA MET A 207 13.70 -12.82 -12.06
C MET A 207 14.16 -11.52 -11.39
N MET A 208 14.88 -10.67 -12.15
CA MET A 208 15.30 -9.32 -11.73
C MET A 208 16.04 -9.28 -10.39
N MET A 209 16.77 -10.35 -10.04
CA MET A 209 17.52 -10.48 -8.79
C MET A 209 18.75 -9.56 -8.70
N ASP A 210 19.09 -8.86 -9.79
CA ASP A 210 20.11 -7.83 -9.92
C ASP A 210 19.55 -6.39 -9.81
N LYS A 211 18.23 -6.23 -9.78
CA LYS A 211 17.54 -4.94 -9.70
C LYS A 211 17.11 -4.61 -8.27
N PRO A 212 16.85 -3.32 -7.94
CA PRO A 212 16.19 -2.94 -6.70
C PRO A 212 14.93 -3.78 -6.43
N ALA A 213 14.72 -4.19 -5.18
CA ALA A 213 13.63 -5.09 -4.84
C ALA A 213 12.25 -4.50 -5.21
N VAL A 214 12.09 -3.18 -5.06
CA VAL A 214 10.84 -2.50 -5.42
C VAL A 214 10.58 -2.47 -6.92
N ASP A 215 11.60 -2.48 -7.77
CA ASP A 215 11.41 -2.57 -9.23
C ASP A 215 10.85 -3.94 -9.62
N PHE A 216 11.30 -5.00 -8.93
CA PHE A 216 10.73 -6.32 -9.05
C PHE A 216 9.27 -6.35 -8.56
N VAL A 217 8.98 -5.75 -7.40
CA VAL A 217 7.60 -5.64 -6.88
C VAL A 217 6.71 -4.95 -7.90
N SER A 218 7.09 -3.77 -8.40
CA SER A 218 6.36 -3.07 -9.46
C SER A 218 6.15 -3.94 -10.69
N HIS A 219 7.20 -4.62 -11.17
CA HIS A 219 7.11 -5.50 -12.32
C HIS A 219 6.04 -6.59 -12.13
N GLN A 220 6.02 -7.24 -10.96
CA GLN A 220 5.00 -8.23 -10.63
C GLN A 220 3.60 -7.61 -10.56
N CYS A 221 3.45 -6.46 -9.90
CA CYS A 221 2.18 -5.71 -9.86
C CYS A 221 1.65 -5.43 -11.27
N PHE A 222 2.46 -4.87 -12.16
CA PHE A 222 2.05 -4.57 -13.54
C PHE A 222 1.66 -5.83 -14.31
N LYS A 223 2.48 -6.88 -14.23
CA LYS A 223 2.25 -8.13 -14.95
C LYS A 223 0.93 -8.78 -14.54
N TYR A 224 0.71 -8.90 -13.24
CA TYR A 224 -0.43 -9.62 -12.69
C TYR A 224 -1.72 -8.79 -12.73
N ALA A 225 -1.65 -7.47 -12.53
CA ALA A 225 -2.78 -6.59 -12.76
C ALA A 225 -3.24 -6.60 -14.23
N LYS A 226 -2.31 -6.67 -15.19
CA LYS A 226 -2.68 -6.84 -16.61
C LYS A 226 -3.43 -8.14 -16.85
N LYS A 227 -2.95 -9.26 -16.29
CA LYS A 227 -3.65 -10.55 -16.36
C LYS A 227 -5.05 -10.45 -15.76
N ALA A 228 -5.20 -9.87 -14.57
CA ALA A 228 -6.50 -9.66 -13.93
C ALA A 228 -7.44 -8.80 -14.78
N LYS A 229 -6.93 -7.71 -15.37
CA LYS A 229 -7.70 -6.84 -16.26
C LYS A 229 -8.24 -7.57 -17.50
N THR A 230 -7.51 -8.56 -18.03
CA THR A 230 -8.00 -9.36 -19.18
C THR A 230 -9.25 -10.18 -18.86
N LEU A 231 -9.55 -10.42 -17.58
CA LEU A 231 -10.73 -11.17 -17.13
C LEU A 231 -12.03 -10.34 -17.17
N LYS A 232 -11.96 -9.06 -17.58
CA LYS A 232 -13.13 -8.17 -17.76
C LYS A 232 -14.36 -8.81 -18.43
N PRO A 233 -14.24 -9.63 -19.50
CA PRO A 233 -15.41 -10.21 -20.17
C PRO A 233 -16.18 -11.23 -19.32
N LEU A 234 -15.59 -11.69 -18.22
CA LEU A 234 -16.11 -12.79 -17.38
C LEU A 234 -16.63 -12.32 -16.02
N VAL A 235 -16.42 -11.07 -15.64
CA VAL A 235 -16.68 -10.59 -14.26
C VAL A 235 -17.76 -9.52 -14.16
N SER A 236 -18.56 -9.33 -15.21
CA SER A 236 -19.73 -8.45 -15.13
C SER A 236 -20.86 -9.12 -14.34
N ILE A 237 -21.84 -8.31 -13.89
CA ILE A 237 -23.04 -8.81 -13.19
C ILE A 237 -23.93 -9.70 -14.08
N TYR A 238 -23.74 -9.65 -15.40
CA TYR A 238 -24.54 -10.40 -16.37
C TYR A 238 -23.88 -11.72 -16.78
N ASN A 239 -22.65 -11.97 -16.34
CA ASN A 239 -21.95 -13.22 -16.60
C ASN A 239 -22.53 -14.37 -15.76
N SER A 240 -22.33 -15.60 -16.24
CA SER A 240 -22.80 -16.79 -15.55
C SER A 240 -21.91 -17.14 -14.35
N ASN A 241 -22.37 -18.09 -13.53
CA ASN A 241 -21.53 -18.64 -12.46
C ASN A 241 -20.32 -19.38 -13.04
N GLU A 242 -20.44 -20.00 -14.22
CA GLU A 242 -19.33 -20.66 -14.90
C GLU A 242 -18.26 -19.66 -15.35
N ASP A 243 -18.67 -18.51 -15.91
CA ASP A 243 -17.75 -17.42 -16.26
C ASP A 243 -17.02 -16.88 -15.01
N TRP A 244 -17.78 -16.66 -13.92
CA TRP A 244 -17.20 -16.22 -12.65
C TRP A 244 -16.24 -17.24 -12.05
N GLU A 245 -16.55 -18.53 -12.20
CA GLU A 245 -15.69 -19.61 -11.75
C GLU A 245 -14.40 -19.70 -12.58
N GLU A 246 -14.47 -19.50 -13.90
CA GLU A 246 -13.29 -19.43 -14.77
C GLU A 246 -12.39 -18.25 -14.41
N ALA A 247 -12.96 -17.04 -14.31
CA ALA A 247 -12.22 -15.85 -13.91
C ALA A 247 -11.64 -16.00 -12.50
N GLY A 248 -12.42 -16.56 -11.59
CA GLY A 248 -12.04 -16.86 -10.23
C GLY A 248 -10.84 -17.79 -10.12
N LYS A 249 -10.88 -18.91 -10.84
CA LYS A 249 -9.76 -19.87 -10.92
C LYS A 249 -8.48 -19.16 -11.39
N ILE A 250 -8.55 -18.44 -12.51
CA ILE A 250 -7.38 -17.76 -13.08
C ILE A 250 -6.85 -16.68 -12.13
N GLY A 251 -7.73 -15.86 -11.55
CA GLY A 251 -7.37 -14.81 -10.59
C GLY A 251 -6.71 -15.38 -9.33
N MET A 252 -7.30 -16.42 -8.73
CA MET A 252 -6.79 -17.08 -7.52
C MET A 252 -5.43 -17.76 -7.76
N GLU A 253 -5.26 -18.48 -8.87
CA GLU A 253 -3.98 -19.10 -9.23
C GLU A 253 -2.89 -18.03 -9.43
N ASN A 254 -3.22 -16.94 -10.13
CA ASN A 254 -2.31 -15.82 -10.36
C ASN A 254 -1.93 -15.11 -9.06
N ALA A 255 -2.89 -14.85 -8.16
CA ALA A 255 -2.64 -14.23 -6.86
C ALA A 255 -1.68 -15.07 -6.01
N GLN A 256 -1.89 -16.39 -5.95
CA GLN A 256 -1.00 -17.31 -5.22
C GLN A 256 0.41 -17.34 -5.79
N LYS A 257 0.55 -17.38 -7.13
CA LYS A 257 1.86 -17.33 -7.80
C LYS A 257 2.56 -16.00 -7.55
N CYS A 258 1.85 -14.89 -7.71
CA CYS A 258 2.38 -13.55 -7.46
C CYS A 258 2.84 -13.41 -6.00
N SER A 259 1.98 -13.73 -5.04
CA SER A 259 2.30 -13.71 -3.60
C SER A 259 3.50 -14.59 -3.27
N ALA A 260 3.61 -15.80 -3.84
CA ALA A 260 4.78 -16.66 -3.65
C ALA A 260 6.07 -15.99 -4.16
N THR A 261 6.05 -15.38 -5.34
CA THR A 261 7.23 -14.68 -5.88
C THR A 261 7.62 -13.46 -5.05
N ILE A 262 6.64 -12.71 -4.51
CA ILE A 262 6.87 -11.56 -3.62
C ILE A 262 7.49 -12.02 -2.29
N VAL A 263 6.92 -13.07 -1.66
CA VAL A 263 7.47 -13.61 -0.40
C VAL A 263 8.87 -14.19 -0.63
N TYR A 264 9.09 -14.90 -1.74
CA TYR A 264 10.43 -15.41 -2.06
C TYR A 264 11.44 -14.27 -2.25
N ARG A 265 11.06 -13.20 -2.95
CA ARG A 265 11.92 -12.02 -3.07
C ARG A 265 12.20 -11.38 -1.72
N PHE A 266 11.20 -11.27 -0.85
CA PHE A 266 11.39 -10.81 0.53
C PHE A 266 12.43 -11.66 1.27
N LEU A 267 12.27 -13.00 1.23
CA LEU A 267 13.18 -13.94 1.88
C LEU A 267 14.60 -13.79 1.33
N GLN A 268 14.76 -13.59 0.03
CA GLN A 268 16.06 -13.31 -0.58
C GLN A 268 16.71 -12.03 -0.03
N GLU A 269 15.96 -10.95 0.10
CA GLU A 269 16.46 -9.65 0.60
C GLU A 269 16.89 -9.67 2.08
N VAL A 270 16.33 -10.59 2.88
CA VAL A 270 16.64 -10.73 4.31
C VAL A 270 17.62 -11.87 4.60
N SER A 271 17.69 -12.89 3.75
CA SER A 271 18.60 -14.04 3.90
C SER A 271 19.99 -13.77 3.34
N HIS A 272 20.09 -12.96 2.29
CA HIS A 272 21.35 -12.71 1.59
C HIS A 272 21.68 -11.22 1.60
N THR A 273 22.93 -10.91 1.96
CA THR A 273 23.41 -9.53 1.87
C THR A 273 23.68 -9.17 0.41
N LYS A 274 22.72 -8.52 -0.25
CA LYS A 274 22.92 -7.87 -1.55
C LYS A 274 22.97 -6.36 -1.37
N ASN A 275 24.08 -5.75 -1.75
CA ASN A 275 24.20 -4.30 -1.85
C ASN A 275 23.80 -3.88 -3.26
N VAL A 276 22.49 -3.79 -3.52
CA VAL A 276 22.00 -3.12 -4.73
C VAL A 276 22.19 -1.62 -4.52
N LYS A 277 22.93 -0.96 -5.41
CA LYS A 277 23.15 0.49 -5.31
C LYS A 277 21.88 1.24 -5.70
N LEU A 278 21.55 2.29 -4.95
CA LEU A 278 20.52 3.25 -5.37
C LEU A 278 20.96 3.95 -6.66
N THR A 279 20.04 4.08 -7.61
CA THR A 279 20.29 4.62 -8.96
C THR A 279 19.57 5.95 -9.18
N ALA A 280 19.94 6.68 -10.24
CA ALA A 280 19.24 7.88 -10.67
C ALA A 280 18.36 7.58 -11.90
N PRO A 281 17.23 8.28 -12.09
CA PRO A 281 16.63 9.24 -11.16
C PRO A 281 16.16 8.57 -9.85
N ILE A 282 15.97 9.36 -8.78
CA ILE A 282 15.53 8.82 -7.48
C ILE A 282 14.16 8.14 -7.62
N GLY A 283 13.24 8.75 -8.37
CA GLY A 283 11.86 8.31 -8.49
C GLY A 283 11.09 8.61 -7.20
N ASN A 284 10.41 7.63 -6.64
CA ASN A 284 9.57 7.82 -5.46
C ASN A 284 10.35 7.70 -4.14
N VAL A 285 10.10 8.65 -3.24
CA VAL A 285 10.54 8.65 -1.83
C VAL A 285 9.32 8.48 -0.95
N HIS A 286 9.37 7.54 0.00
CA HIS A 286 8.27 7.29 0.93
C HIS A 286 8.69 7.73 2.33
N ALA A 287 7.93 8.64 2.93
CA ALA A 287 8.10 9.06 4.32
C ALA A 287 6.98 8.45 5.17
N ILE A 288 7.35 7.71 6.22
CA ILE A 288 6.44 7.17 7.22
C ILE A 288 6.59 8.01 8.48
N ILE A 289 5.53 8.72 8.84
CA ILE A 289 5.54 9.70 9.93
C ILE A 289 4.53 9.26 10.98
N SER A 290 4.99 9.03 12.21
CA SER A 290 4.13 8.68 13.33
C SER A 290 4.01 9.85 14.31
N VAL A 291 2.80 10.08 14.79
CA VAL A 291 2.47 11.05 15.85
C VAL A 291 2.34 10.31 17.18
N GLU A 292 2.79 10.94 18.26
CA GLU A 292 2.66 10.37 19.60
C GLU A 292 1.21 10.13 20.01
N ASP A 293 1.00 9.11 20.86
CA ASP A 293 -0.30 8.86 21.48
C ASP A 293 -0.43 9.56 22.84
N GLU A 294 0.04 10.81 22.91
CA GLU A 294 -0.16 11.67 24.08
C GLU A 294 -1.16 12.79 23.80
N LYS A 295 -1.75 13.31 24.88
CA LYS A 295 -2.75 14.36 24.77
C LYS A 295 -2.18 15.56 24.01
N SER A 296 -2.93 16.02 23.01
CA SER A 296 -2.58 17.16 22.13
C SER A 296 -1.36 16.95 21.22
N ALA A 297 -0.89 15.71 21.03
CA ALA A 297 0.26 15.44 20.17
C ALA A 297 0.02 15.72 18.67
N GLY A 298 -1.24 15.65 18.23
CA GLY A 298 -1.62 15.93 16.86
C GLY A 298 -1.75 17.42 16.53
N THR A 299 -1.83 17.75 15.25
CA THR A 299 -1.89 19.14 14.78
C THR A 299 -2.70 19.29 13.50
N ASP A 300 -3.29 20.48 13.31
CA ASP A 300 -3.91 20.92 12.05
C ASP A 300 -2.99 21.92 11.29
N ASP A 301 -1.74 22.09 11.74
CA ASP A 301 -0.73 22.90 11.06
C ASP A 301 -0.18 22.18 9.83
N TYR A 302 0.35 22.95 8.87
CA TYR A 302 0.98 22.38 7.69
C TYR A 302 2.28 21.66 8.04
N ILE A 303 2.40 20.40 7.64
CA ILE A 303 3.61 19.62 7.76
C ILE A 303 4.22 19.43 6.38
N TYR A 304 5.53 19.68 6.30
CA TYR A 304 6.31 19.47 5.09
C TYR A 304 7.38 18.44 5.34
N PHE A 305 7.59 17.57 4.35
CA PHE A 305 8.75 16.70 4.25
C PHE A 305 9.74 17.29 3.26
N GLY A 306 11.04 17.21 3.52
CA GLY A 306 12.02 17.65 2.56
C GLY A 306 13.34 16.90 2.59
N LEU A 307 14.09 17.07 1.50
CA LEU A 307 15.42 16.52 1.26
C LEU A 307 16.44 17.66 1.29
N VAL A 308 17.60 17.41 1.91
CA VAL A 308 18.73 18.34 1.92
C VAL A 308 19.90 17.71 1.16
N LEU A 309 20.27 18.34 0.05
CA LEU A 309 21.42 17.91 -0.75
C LEU A 309 22.74 18.33 -0.09
N LYS A 310 23.84 17.65 -0.42
CA LYS A 310 25.19 17.94 0.06
C LYS A 310 25.68 19.35 -0.27
N ASP A 311 25.14 19.95 -1.33
CA ASP A 311 25.41 21.34 -1.73
C ASP A 311 24.53 22.37 -0.99
N GLY A 312 23.64 21.92 -0.10
CA GLY A 312 22.75 22.76 0.70
C GLY A 312 21.40 23.08 0.04
N ARG A 313 21.17 22.68 -1.22
CA ARG A 313 19.84 22.82 -1.84
C ARG A 313 18.79 21.99 -1.09
N LYS A 314 17.56 22.51 -1.02
CA LYS A 314 16.43 21.85 -0.37
C LYS A 314 15.32 21.58 -1.38
N ILE A 315 14.73 20.39 -1.28
CA ILE A 315 13.54 19.98 -2.02
C ILE A 315 12.46 19.72 -0.98
N GLU A 316 11.27 20.27 -1.15
CA GLU A 316 10.23 20.25 -0.12
C GLU A 316 8.86 19.88 -0.71
N PHE A 317 8.11 19.11 0.06
CA PHE A 317 6.79 18.60 -0.29
C PHE A 317 5.82 18.82 0.86
N ASN A 318 4.56 19.13 0.53
CA ASN A 318 3.49 19.18 1.53
C ASN A 318 3.05 17.75 1.87
N CYS A 319 2.95 17.43 3.16
CA CYS A 319 2.39 16.17 3.62
C CYS A 319 0.89 16.38 3.85
N ASP A 320 0.08 15.89 2.92
CA ASP A 320 -1.36 16.14 2.87
C ASP A 320 -2.06 14.94 2.19
N LEU A 321 -2.52 13.99 3.00
CA LEU A 321 -3.37 12.88 2.55
C LEU A 321 -4.84 13.31 2.66
N PRO A 322 -5.71 12.84 1.75
CA PRO A 322 -7.15 13.02 1.92
C PRO A 322 -7.67 12.45 3.24
N GLY A 323 -8.10 13.34 4.12
CA GLY A 323 -8.57 12.99 5.46
C GLY A 323 -8.11 14.03 6.48
N ASN A 324 -8.01 13.61 7.74
CA ASN A 324 -7.34 14.40 8.77
C ASN A 324 -5.96 13.79 9.04
N ASP A 325 -4.91 14.52 8.66
CA ASP A 325 -3.55 14.08 8.89
C ASP A 325 -3.07 14.41 10.30
N PHE A 326 -2.01 13.71 10.72
CA PHE A 326 -1.29 14.01 11.96
C PHE A 326 -2.16 14.05 13.21
N GLU A 327 -3.22 13.24 13.26
CA GLU A 327 -4.00 13.06 14.48
C GLU A 327 -3.18 12.32 15.53
N ARG A 328 -3.56 12.49 16.81
CA ARG A 328 -2.91 11.80 17.93
C ARG A 328 -2.84 10.28 17.69
N GLY A 329 -1.66 9.71 17.88
CA GLY A 329 -1.42 8.26 17.80
C GLY A 329 -1.57 7.67 16.40
N THR A 330 -1.54 8.51 15.35
CA THR A 330 -1.61 8.06 13.96
C THR A 330 -0.23 7.86 13.34
N THR A 331 -0.19 7.08 12.26
CA THR A 331 0.95 6.92 11.36
C THR A 331 0.46 7.12 9.94
N GLY A 332 1.06 8.06 9.22
CA GLY A 332 0.77 8.32 7.80
C GLY A 332 1.95 7.94 6.91
N GLY A 333 1.66 7.35 5.75
CA GLY A 333 2.62 7.12 4.67
C GLY A 333 2.46 8.15 3.56
N TYR A 334 3.53 8.86 3.22
CA TYR A 334 3.52 9.93 2.22
C TYR A 334 4.50 9.60 1.09
N GLN A 335 4.01 9.58 -0.15
CA GLN A 335 4.84 9.33 -1.34
C GLN A 335 5.11 10.63 -2.12
N PHE A 336 6.38 10.88 -2.42
CA PHE A 336 6.84 12.05 -3.18
C PHE A 336 7.71 11.64 -4.36
N SER A 337 7.48 12.23 -5.53
CA SER A 337 8.26 11.96 -6.74
C SER A 337 9.42 12.95 -6.89
N VAL A 338 10.61 12.42 -7.16
CA VAL A 338 11.87 13.13 -7.40
C VAL A 338 12.46 12.62 -8.71
N ASP A 339 11.93 13.13 -9.81
CA ASP A 339 12.24 12.66 -11.17
C ASP A 339 13.37 13.46 -11.85
N ASP A 340 14.00 14.40 -11.14
CA ASP A 340 15.16 15.13 -11.66
C ASP A 340 16.38 14.21 -11.74
N GLU A 341 16.76 13.84 -12.97
CA GLU A 341 17.92 12.99 -13.28
C GLU A 341 19.25 13.55 -12.75
N ASN A 342 19.31 14.85 -12.47
CA ASN A 342 20.51 15.49 -11.93
C ASN A 342 20.65 15.34 -10.42
N ILE A 343 19.62 14.81 -9.74
CA ILE A 343 19.62 14.60 -8.30
C ILE A 343 19.80 13.12 -8.03
N LYS A 344 21.00 12.74 -7.58
CA LYS A 344 21.32 11.35 -7.30
C LYS A 344 21.00 11.03 -5.84
N PRO A 345 20.64 9.78 -5.51
CA PRO A 345 20.48 9.35 -4.12
C PRO A 345 21.68 9.76 -3.24
N GLN A 346 22.90 9.59 -3.76
CA GLN A 346 24.13 9.91 -3.02
C GLN A 346 24.33 11.41 -2.78
N ASP A 347 23.57 12.29 -3.43
CA ASP A 347 23.62 13.73 -3.18
C ASP A 347 22.81 14.12 -1.95
N ILE A 348 21.92 13.25 -1.46
CA ILE A 348 21.11 13.51 -0.27
C ILE A 348 21.96 13.29 0.98
N SER A 349 21.98 14.30 1.84
CA SER A 349 22.71 14.28 3.12
C SER A 349 21.77 14.10 4.30
N LYS A 350 20.59 14.74 4.24
CA LYS A 350 19.59 14.74 5.30
C LYS A 350 18.18 14.76 4.72
N VAL A 351 17.24 14.38 5.55
CA VAL A 351 15.80 14.61 5.37
C VAL A 351 15.32 15.53 6.49
N TYR A 352 14.15 16.15 6.36
CA TYR A 352 13.57 16.94 7.44
C TYR A 352 12.05 16.91 7.45
N LEU A 353 11.51 17.16 8.64
CA LEU A 353 10.11 17.55 8.83
C LEU A 353 10.08 19.03 9.24
N ARG A 354 9.23 19.80 8.57
CA ARG A 354 9.00 21.22 8.88
C ARG A 354 7.54 21.45 9.19
N LYS A 355 7.26 22.00 10.37
CA LYS A 355 5.94 22.51 10.75
C LYS A 355 5.82 23.98 10.35
N ALA A 356 4.69 24.35 9.76
CA ALA A 356 4.33 25.73 9.47
C ALA A 356 2.93 26.02 10.02
N ARG A 357 2.79 27.13 10.75
CA ARG A 357 1.51 27.52 11.34
C ARG A 357 0.44 27.72 10.28
N SER A 358 -0.71 27.09 10.51
CA SER A 358 -1.98 27.41 9.91
C SER A 358 -2.53 28.69 10.53
N ALA A 359 -3.19 29.53 9.72
CA ALA A 359 -3.82 30.76 10.19
C ALA A 359 -4.99 30.49 11.15
N ASN A 360 -5.59 29.29 11.08
CA ASN A 360 -6.88 28.99 11.69
C ASN A 360 -6.81 28.02 12.88
N ALA A 361 -5.67 27.35 13.10
CA ALA A 361 -5.49 26.39 14.19
C ALA A 361 -3.99 26.19 14.49
N ALA A 362 -3.40 27.04 15.34
CA ALA A 362 -1.99 26.92 15.70
C ALA A 362 -1.81 25.84 16.80
N GLY A 363 -1.43 24.64 16.39
CA GLY A 363 -1.11 23.52 17.28
C GLY A 363 0.37 23.17 17.28
N ASP A 364 0.93 22.86 18.44
CA ASP A 364 2.22 22.15 18.47
C ASP A 364 1.99 20.70 18.05
N VAL A 365 3.02 20.03 17.53
CA VAL A 365 2.94 18.61 17.16
C VAL A 365 4.06 17.85 17.86
N LYS A 366 3.78 16.63 18.29
CA LYS A 366 4.81 15.72 18.80
C LYS A 366 4.91 14.50 17.91
N PHE A 367 5.93 14.49 17.08
CA PHE A 367 6.28 13.33 16.29
C PHE A 367 6.89 12.25 17.18
N LYS A 368 6.44 11.02 16.98
CA LYS A 368 7.00 9.81 17.56
C LYS A 368 8.24 9.40 16.77
N SER A 369 8.08 9.18 15.47
CA SER A 369 9.16 8.71 14.61
C SER A 369 9.02 9.16 13.15
N LEU A 370 10.14 9.13 12.45
CA LEU A 370 10.25 9.31 11.01
C LEU A 370 11.07 8.15 10.42
N GLU A 371 10.51 7.47 9.42
CA GLU A 371 11.25 6.57 8.55
C GLU A 371 11.16 7.02 7.11
N VAL A 372 12.27 6.96 6.38
CA VAL A 372 12.31 7.35 4.96
C VAL A 372 12.88 6.23 4.13
N TYR A 373 12.19 5.92 3.04
CA TYR A 373 12.53 4.85 2.11
C TYR A 373 12.73 5.40 0.71
N MET A 374 13.73 4.85 0.02
CA MET A 374 14.09 5.17 -1.35
C MET A 374 14.49 3.89 -2.08
N GLN A 375 13.86 3.61 -3.22
CA GLN A 375 14.10 2.40 -4.04
C GLN A 375 14.18 1.10 -3.20
N GLY A 376 13.29 0.95 -2.23
CA GLY A 376 13.22 -0.24 -1.38
C GLY A 376 14.12 -0.23 -0.14
N GLN A 377 14.97 0.78 0.01
CA GLN A 377 15.93 0.86 1.11
C GLN A 377 15.55 1.96 2.09
N ARG A 378 15.62 1.65 3.39
CA ARG A 378 15.45 2.66 4.44
C ARG A 378 16.71 3.52 4.53
N ILE A 379 16.58 4.79 4.18
CA ILE A 379 17.69 5.77 4.17
C ILE A 379 17.73 6.61 5.46
N ALA A 380 16.62 6.69 6.20
CA ALA A 380 16.58 7.38 7.49
C ALA A 380 15.61 6.68 8.44
N LYS A 381 15.94 6.66 9.73
CA LYS A 381 15.08 6.21 10.84
C LYS A 381 15.45 7.04 12.05
N GLU A 382 14.48 7.73 12.64
CA GLU A 382 14.67 8.52 13.85
C GLU A 382 13.46 8.38 14.77
N GLU A 383 13.69 8.10 16.05
CA GLU A 383 12.71 8.26 17.12
C GLU A 383 12.86 9.69 17.68
N MET A 384 11.86 10.53 17.48
CA MET A 384 11.94 11.97 17.71
C MET A 384 11.51 12.35 19.12
N HIS A 385 10.36 11.84 19.58
CA HIS A 385 9.73 12.09 20.88
C HIS A 385 9.72 13.57 21.34
N LYS A 386 9.66 14.52 20.39
CA LYS A 386 9.88 15.96 20.65
C LYS A 386 8.78 16.82 20.07
N TRP A 387 8.35 17.81 20.85
CA TRP A 387 7.43 18.85 20.42
C TRP A 387 8.09 19.79 19.41
N LEU A 388 7.44 20.00 18.28
CA LEU A 388 7.72 21.09 17.37
C LEU A 388 6.64 22.16 17.55
N SER A 389 7.09 23.36 17.94
CA SER A 389 6.21 24.50 18.22
C SER A 389 6.44 25.63 17.22
N GLY A 390 5.38 26.39 16.92
CA GLY A 390 5.48 27.51 15.98
C GLY A 390 5.90 27.08 14.57
N ASN A 391 6.83 27.79 13.95
CA ASN A 391 7.46 27.36 12.70
C ASN A 391 8.80 26.71 13.04
N ALA A 392 8.90 25.40 12.90
CA ALA A 392 10.07 24.64 13.33
C ALA A 392 10.45 23.58 12.30
N THR A 393 11.74 23.26 12.22
CA THR A 393 12.29 22.21 11.35
C THR A 393 13.09 21.23 12.20
N TYR A 394 12.94 19.95 11.93
CA TYR A 394 13.72 18.87 12.51
C TYR A 394 14.42 18.09 11.40
N GLU A 395 15.75 18.08 11.41
CA GLU A 395 16.56 17.40 10.40
C GLU A 395 17.06 16.05 10.91
N VAL A 396 17.09 15.05 10.02
CA VAL A 396 17.58 13.69 10.28
C VAL A 396 18.64 13.34 9.25
N ASN A 397 19.78 12.80 9.69
CA ASN A 397 20.84 12.37 8.79
C ASN A 397 20.43 11.13 8.00
N CYS A 398 20.78 11.09 6.72
CA CYS A 398 20.55 9.91 5.89
C CYS A 398 21.76 8.95 5.93
N ASN A 399 21.48 7.65 5.93
CA ASN A 399 22.45 6.59 5.75
C ASN A 399 22.24 5.96 4.37
N ILE A 400 22.88 6.55 3.36
CA ILE A 400 22.83 6.10 1.97
C ILE A 400 24.15 5.40 1.66
N LYS A 401 24.07 4.10 1.35
CA LYS A 401 25.23 3.26 1.02
C LYS A 401 25.55 3.24 -0.46
#